data_AF-A0A6L6E9M1-F1
#
_entry.id   AF-A0A6L6E9M1-F1
#
_cell.length_a   1.000
_cell.length_b   1.000
_cell.length_c   1.000
_cell.angle_alpha   90.00
_cell.angle_beta   90.00
_cell.angle_gamma   90.00
#
_symmetry.space_group_name_H-M   'P 1'
#
loop_
_entity.id
_entity.type
_entity.pdbx_description
1 polymer ?
#
loop_
_entity_poly.entity_id
_entity_poly.type
_entity_poly.pdbx_seq_one_letter_code
_entity_poly.pdbx_strand_id
1 'polypeptide(L)'
;MVTGRTYTLREPPKSNDRVDEIVIRKRPRSIIDWRGIGILVTTREFVDRAIGISGEVLMTAGMFVLLFLGWHVWFNDLVQGAAQDKTSASLSQQWQIATSGKTEFDRAIGSSDGAFLTSMPPVMPRVNDAEAFANLIIPRFGERYVRTIAESVDVATVLNNTATSVGHYPNTNLLGEFGNFAIAGHRTTYGAAFGWVDNLRVGDRIYIETEKGWYIYRFR
;
A
#
# COMPACT_ATOMS: atom_id res chain seq x y z
N MET A 1 -131.30 -39.25 -21.30
CA MET A 1 -131.85 -40.63 -21.25
C MET A 1 -130.85 -41.47 -20.49
N VAL A 2 -131.29 -42.06 -19.37
CA VAL A 2 -130.48 -42.73 -18.35
C VAL A 2 -130.36 -44.22 -18.66
N THR A 3 -129.16 -44.80 -18.52
CA THR A 3 -129.05 -46.19 -18.03
C THR A 3 -127.67 -46.41 -17.39
N GLY A 4 -127.66 -46.62 -16.08
CA GLY A 4 -126.47 -46.94 -15.30
C GLY A 4 -126.14 -48.43 -15.30
N ARG A 5 -124.90 -48.74 -14.91
CA ARG A 5 -124.51 -50.03 -14.33
C ARG A 5 -123.58 -49.76 -13.13
N THR A 6 -124.08 -50.09 -11.95
CA THR A 6 -123.38 -50.17 -10.67
C THR A 6 -122.54 -51.46 -10.64
N TYR A 7 -121.34 -51.50 -10.04
CA TYR A 7 -120.90 -52.58 -9.11
C TYR A 7 -119.62 -52.18 -8.33
N THR A 8 -119.81 -52.10 -7.01
CA THR A 8 -118.96 -52.49 -5.85
C THR A 8 -117.52 -52.00 -5.70
N LEU A 9 -117.36 -51.14 -4.67
CA LEU A 9 -116.14 -50.68 -4.02
C LEU A 9 -115.38 -51.81 -3.31
N ARG A 10 -114.06 -51.82 -3.43
CA ARG A 10 -113.14 -52.60 -2.59
C ARG A 10 -112.62 -51.68 -1.49
N GLU A 11 -112.81 -52.05 -0.23
CA GLU A 11 -112.36 -51.27 0.94
C GLU A 11 -110.82 -51.14 0.97
N PRO A 12 -110.28 -50.00 1.45
CA PRO A 12 -108.84 -49.78 1.60
C PRO A 12 -108.33 -50.34 2.94
N PRO A 13 -107.15 -50.96 3.02
CA PRO A 13 -106.50 -51.22 4.30
C PRO A 13 -105.91 -49.93 4.90
N LYS A 14 -106.16 -49.77 6.21
CA LYS A 14 -105.82 -48.62 7.06
C LYS A 14 -104.33 -48.54 7.42
N SER A 15 -103.80 -47.32 7.37
CA SER A 15 -102.89 -46.65 8.34
C SER A 15 -102.21 -47.53 9.40
N ASN A 16 -100.87 -47.63 9.40
CA ASN A 16 -99.98 -46.84 10.30
C ASN A 16 -98.49 -47.22 10.09
N ASP A 17 -97.61 -46.26 10.41
CA ASP A 17 -96.21 -46.43 10.85
C ASP A 17 -95.12 -46.85 9.84
N ARG A 18 -94.41 -45.84 9.29
CA ARG A 18 -92.99 -45.52 9.60
C ARG A 18 -92.39 -44.61 8.52
N VAL A 19 -92.05 -43.40 8.95
CA VAL A 19 -91.26 -42.41 8.19
C VAL A 19 -89.79 -42.71 8.47
N ASP A 20 -89.11 -43.40 7.55
CA ASP A 20 -87.66 -43.59 7.60
C ASP A 20 -86.97 -42.58 6.68
N GLU A 21 -86.64 -41.45 7.31
CA GLU A 21 -85.42 -40.63 7.18
C GLU A 21 -84.77 -40.45 5.77
N ILE A 22 -85.02 -39.27 5.18
CA ILE A 22 -84.25 -38.74 4.05
C ILE A 22 -82.84 -38.36 4.53
N VAL A 23 -81.86 -39.25 4.34
CA VAL A 23 -80.45 -38.98 4.62
C VAL A 23 -79.87 -38.05 3.54
N ILE A 24 -79.91 -36.75 3.79
CA ILE A 24 -79.18 -35.75 2.99
C ILE A 24 -77.68 -35.90 3.26
N ARG A 25 -76.96 -36.57 2.36
CA ARG A 25 -75.49 -36.60 2.40
C ARG A 25 -74.95 -35.20 2.09
N LYS A 26 -74.44 -34.50 3.12
CA LYS A 26 -73.68 -33.24 2.98
C LYS A 26 -72.50 -33.47 2.02
N ARG A 27 -72.43 -32.69 0.93
CA ARG A 27 -71.20 -32.59 0.11
C ARG A 27 -70.05 -32.08 1.00
N PRO A 28 -68.85 -32.68 0.95
CA PRO A 28 -67.72 -32.13 1.68
C PRO A 28 -67.37 -30.75 1.10
N ARG A 29 -67.30 -29.75 1.97
CA ARG A 29 -66.69 -28.44 1.66
C ARG A 29 -65.23 -28.72 1.31
N SER A 30 -64.83 -28.49 0.07
CA SER A 30 -63.42 -28.45 -0.29
C SER A 30 -62.79 -27.29 0.49
N ILE A 31 -62.10 -27.61 1.57
CA ILE A 31 -61.15 -26.72 2.22
C ILE A 31 -60.03 -26.53 1.19
N ILE A 32 -59.98 -25.36 0.57
CA ILE A 32 -58.77 -24.92 -0.11
C ILE A 32 -57.73 -24.75 1.00
N ASP A 33 -56.79 -25.69 1.08
CA ASP A 33 -55.69 -25.65 2.01
C ASP A 33 -54.62 -24.67 1.48
N TRP A 34 -54.58 -23.47 2.05
CA TRP A 34 -53.62 -22.42 1.71
C TRP A 34 -52.22 -22.64 2.29
N ARG A 35 -51.95 -23.78 2.94
CA ARG A 35 -50.63 -24.12 3.51
C ARG A 35 -49.53 -24.33 2.47
N GLY A 36 -49.85 -24.26 1.18
CA GLY A 36 -48.91 -24.37 0.06
C GLY A 36 -48.27 -23.07 -0.43
N ILE A 37 -48.59 -21.89 0.13
CA ILE A 37 -47.85 -20.64 -0.19
C ILE A 37 -46.65 -20.51 0.77
N GLY A 38 -45.78 -21.51 0.72
CA GLY A 38 -44.61 -21.65 1.59
C GLY A 38 -43.29 -21.65 0.82
N ILE A 39 -43.25 -21.08 -0.39
CA ILE A 39 -42.04 -20.99 -1.21
C ILE A 39 -41.93 -19.57 -1.75
N LEU A 40 -41.53 -18.61 -0.90
CA LEU A 40 -41.05 -17.28 -1.32
C LEU A 40 -40.40 -16.49 -0.17
N VAL A 41 -40.47 -16.97 1.08
CA VAL A 41 -39.91 -16.26 2.24
C VAL A 41 -38.43 -16.59 2.51
N THR A 42 -37.88 -17.69 1.96
CA THR A 42 -36.48 -18.09 2.18
C THR A 42 -35.47 -17.42 1.25
N THR A 43 -35.90 -16.83 0.13
CA THR A 43 -34.98 -16.21 -0.85
C THR A 43 -34.53 -14.82 -0.43
N ARG A 44 -35.40 -14.02 0.19
CA ARG A 44 -35.05 -12.65 0.60
C ARG A 44 -34.06 -12.63 1.76
N GLU A 45 -34.28 -13.44 2.81
CA GLU A 45 -33.35 -13.50 3.94
C GLU A 45 -31.97 -14.05 3.54
N PHE A 46 -31.93 -15.01 2.61
CA PHE A 46 -30.68 -15.52 2.07
C PHE A 46 -29.93 -14.45 1.25
N VAL A 47 -30.64 -13.73 0.39
CA VAL A 47 -30.07 -12.63 -0.40
C VAL A 47 -29.58 -11.50 0.50
N ASP A 48 -30.34 -11.09 1.50
CA ASP A 48 -29.95 -10.03 2.44
C ASP A 48 -28.71 -10.43 3.26
N ARG A 49 -28.61 -11.69 3.69
CA ARG A 49 -27.41 -12.23 4.36
C ARG A 49 -26.21 -12.31 3.43
N ALA A 50 -26.41 -12.76 2.20
CA ALA A 50 -25.34 -12.85 1.21
C ALA A 50 -24.79 -11.45 0.88
N ILE A 51 -25.67 -10.47 0.68
CA ILE A 51 -25.29 -9.07 0.47
C ILE A 51 -24.54 -8.53 1.70
N GLY A 52 -25.05 -8.75 2.91
CA GLY A 52 -24.40 -8.32 4.15
C GLY A 52 -22.98 -8.88 4.33
N ILE A 53 -22.82 -10.20 4.20
CA ILE A 53 -21.51 -10.87 4.32
C ILE A 53 -20.57 -10.39 3.22
N SER A 54 -21.04 -10.30 1.98
CA SER A 54 -20.20 -9.82 0.87
C SER A 54 -19.74 -8.38 1.11
N GLY A 55 -20.62 -7.52 1.62
CA GLY A 55 -20.29 -6.14 1.98
C GLY A 55 -19.27 -6.07 3.11
N GLU A 56 -19.42 -6.87 4.15
CA GLU A 56 -18.46 -6.93 5.27
C GLU A 56 -17.08 -7.42 4.82
N VAL A 57 -17.04 -8.46 3.97
CA VAL A 57 -15.79 -8.96 3.38
C VAL A 57 -15.13 -7.89 2.51
N LEU A 58 -15.90 -7.19 1.67
CA LEU A 58 -15.37 -6.12 0.81
C LEU A 58 -14.87 -4.92 1.62
N MET A 59 -15.58 -4.52 2.67
CA MET A 59 -15.13 -3.44 3.58
C MET A 59 -13.85 -3.82 4.31
N THR A 60 -13.78 -5.06 4.81
CA THR A 60 -12.60 -5.59 5.49
C THR A 60 -11.41 -5.65 4.54
N ALA A 61 -11.60 -6.19 3.34
CA ALA A 61 -10.57 -6.25 2.30
C ALA A 61 -10.10 -4.84 1.90
N GLY A 62 -11.03 -3.91 1.69
CA GLY A 62 -10.71 -2.50 1.41
C GLY A 62 -9.89 -1.84 2.51
N MET A 63 -10.25 -2.07 3.77
CA MET A 63 -9.49 -1.57 4.92
C MET A 63 -8.05 -2.10 4.93
N PHE A 64 -7.85 -3.40 4.65
CA PHE A 64 -6.51 -3.97 4.54
C PHE A 64 -5.71 -3.38 3.38
N VAL A 65 -6.34 -3.14 2.23
CA VAL A 65 -5.68 -2.48 1.09
C VAL A 65 -5.26 -1.05 1.45
N LEU A 66 -6.10 -0.27 2.11
CA LEU A 66 -5.75 1.09 2.55
C LEU A 66 -4.60 1.09 3.57
N LEU A 67 -4.64 0.18 4.54
CA LEU A 67 -3.55 0.01 5.52
C LEU A 67 -2.24 -0.42 4.82
N PHE A 68 -2.33 -1.36 3.88
CA PHE A 68 -1.18 -1.81 3.09
C PHE A 68 -0.58 -0.67 2.28
N LEU A 69 -1.40 0.16 1.62
CA LEU A 69 -0.92 1.32 0.87
C LEU A 69 -0.25 2.35 1.79
N GLY A 70 -0.85 2.67 2.94
CA GLY A 70 -0.25 3.58 3.92
C GLY A 70 1.10 3.08 4.44
N TRP A 71 1.19 1.78 4.75
CA TRP A 71 2.44 1.12 5.12
C TRP A 71 3.46 1.17 3.98
N HIS A 72 3.07 0.81 2.77
CA HIS A 72 3.95 0.72 1.61
C HIS A 72 4.57 2.08 1.26
N VAL A 73 3.79 3.17 1.36
CA VAL A 73 4.26 4.52 1.01
C VAL A 73 5.21 5.11 2.06
N TRP A 74 4.98 4.89 3.36
CA TRP A 74 5.80 5.54 4.41
C TRP A 74 6.86 4.65 5.03
N PHE A 75 6.54 3.39 5.30
CA PHE A 75 7.44 2.54 6.08
C PHE A 75 8.58 1.98 5.23
N ASN A 76 8.30 1.67 3.96
CA ASN A 76 9.29 1.07 3.07
C ASN A 76 10.51 1.99 2.85
N ASP A 77 10.26 3.29 2.69
CA ASP A 77 11.32 4.28 2.51
C ASP A 77 12.18 4.45 3.76
N LEU A 78 11.57 4.40 4.94
CA LEU A 78 12.30 4.49 6.20
C LEU A 78 13.24 3.28 6.38
N VAL A 79 12.78 2.08 6.06
CA VAL A 79 13.60 0.85 6.14
C VAL A 79 14.73 0.88 5.13
N GLN A 80 14.45 1.23 3.87
CA GLN A 80 15.47 1.30 2.82
C GLN A 80 16.50 2.39 3.10
N GLY A 81 16.07 3.57 3.57
CA GLY A 81 16.97 4.65 3.96
C GLY A 81 17.90 4.25 5.09
N ALA A 82 17.39 3.53 6.10
CA ALA A 82 18.21 3.02 7.19
C ALA A 82 19.21 1.92 6.73
N ALA A 83 18.87 1.14 5.70
CA ALA A 83 19.79 0.19 5.09
C ALA A 83 20.90 0.92 4.30
N GLN A 84 20.54 1.95 3.55
CA GLN A 84 21.50 2.81 2.83
C GLN A 84 22.46 3.51 3.80
N ASP A 85 21.98 4.03 4.94
CA ASP A 85 22.84 4.64 5.96
C ASP A 85 23.89 3.65 6.47
N LYS A 86 23.50 2.38 6.70
CA LYS A 86 24.43 1.33 7.17
C LYS A 86 25.48 0.99 6.11
N THR A 87 25.07 0.82 4.85
CA THR A 87 25.98 0.50 3.75
C THR A 87 26.95 1.65 3.48
N SER A 88 26.47 2.90 3.50
CA SER A 88 27.31 4.07 3.29
C SER A 88 28.30 4.28 4.45
N ALA A 89 27.87 4.02 5.69
CA ALA A 89 28.73 4.10 6.87
C ALA A 89 29.86 3.06 6.85
N SER A 90 29.63 1.84 6.36
CA SER A 90 30.70 0.83 6.24
C SER A 90 31.70 1.18 5.14
N LEU A 91 31.27 1.87 4.07
CA LEU A 91 32.18 2.42 3.05
C LEU A 91 33.04 3.55 3.64
N SER A 92 32.44 4.45 4.43
CA SER A 92 33.18 5.51 5.13
C SER A 92 34.26 4.93 6.05
N GLN A 93 33.94 3.88 6.81
CA GLN A 93 34.92 3.20 7.67
C GLN A 93 36.13 2.66 6.90
N GLN A 94 35.93 2.13 5.68
CA GLN A 94 37.03 1.65 4.84
C GLN A 94 37.98 2.78 4.42
N TRP A 95 37.44 3.95 4.08
CA TRP A 95 38.26 5.12 3.73
C TRP A 95 38.94 5.78 4.93
N GLN A 96 38.34 5.71 6.12
CA GLN A 96 38.96 6.17 7.36
C GLN A 96 40.20 5.33 7.72
N ILE A 97 40.14 4.00 7.52
CA ILE A 97 41.29 3.11 7.73
C ILE A 97 42.44 3.47 6.76
N ALA A 98 42.12 3.79 5.51
CA ALA A 98 43.10 4.18 4.49
C ALA A 98 43.76 5.55 4.77
N THR A 99 43.07 6.44 5.48
CA THR A 99 43.50 7.84 5.71
C THR A 99 44.09 8.04 7.11
N SER A 100 44.96 7.12 7.55
CA SER A 100 45.71 7.24 8.80
C SER A 100 46.61 8.50 8.75
N GLY A 101 46.11 9.64 9.26
CA GLY A 101 46.87 10.90 9.35
C GLY A 101 46.08 12.20 9.11
N LYS A 102 44.80 12.15 8.71
CA LYS A 102 43.94 13.36 8.62
C LYS A 102 42.98 13.43 9.81
N THR A 103 42.80 14.62 10.38
CA THR A 103 41.90 14.86 11.52
C THR A 103 40.47 14.44 11.20
N GLU A 104 39.82 13.79 12.17
CA GLU A 104 38.47 13.25 12.05
C GLU A 104 37.44 14.38 11.83
N PHE A 105 36.45 14.11 10.98
CA PHE A 105 35.31 14.99 10.77
C PHE A 105 34.20 14.62 11.75
N ASP A 106 33.84 15.54 12.63
CA ASP A 106 32.69 15.39 13.51
C ASP A 106 31.40 15.59 12.72
N ARG A 107 30.70 14.48 12.45
CA ARG A 107 29.43 14.46 11.70
C ARG A 107 28.27 15.12 12.45
N ALA A 108 28.31 15.20 13.77
CA ALA A 108 27.23 15.74 14.58
C ALA A 108 27.21 17.28 14.53
N ILE A 109 28.38 17.91 14.64
CA ILE A 109 28.51 19.38 14.58
C ILE A 109 28.92 19.90 13.18
N GLY A 110 29.31 19.00 12.27
CA GLY A 110 29.81 19.37 10.95
C GLY A 110 31.14 20.11 11.01
N SER A 111 32.07 19.71 11.86
CA SER A 111 33.39 20.36 11.98
C SER A 111 34.51 19.38 11.67
N SER A 112 35.54 19.85 10.99
CA SER A 112 36.83 19.16 10.93
C SER A 112 37.86 20.09 11.54
N ASP A 113 38.69 19.59 12.45
CA ASP A 113 39.88 20.30 12.94
C ASP A 113 40.99 20.38 11.88
N GLY A 114 40.71 19.90 10.65
CA GLY A 114 41.61 19.93 9.51
C GLY A 114 41.82 21.33 8.95
N ALA A 115 43.07 21.61 8.58
CA ALA A 115 43.42 22.83 7.86
C ALA A 115 42.66 22.88 6.51
N PHE A 116 41.98 23.98 6.22
CA PHE A 116 41.52 24.28 4.87
C PHE A 116 42.75 24.34 3.96
N LEU A 117 42.88 23.39 3.03
CA LEU A 117 43.93 23.46 2.03
C LEU A 117 43.64 24.67 1.13
N THR A 118 44.58 25.62 1.09
CA THR A 118 44.53 26.82 0.23
C THR A 118 44.76 26.51 -1.25
N SER A 119 44.88 25.24 -1.62
CA SER A 119 44.99 24.76 -3.01
C SER A 119 43.61 24.44 -3.57
N MET A 120 43.47 24.49 -4.90
CA MET A 120 42.31 23.89 -5.57
C MET A 120 42.11 22.46 -5.04
N PRO A 121 40.86 22.07 -4.69
CA PRO A 121 40.61 20.72 -4.23
C PRO A 121 41.02 19.72 -5.32
N PRO A 122 41.54 18.54 -4.97
CA PRO A 122 41.89 17.54 -5.97
C PRO A 122 40.64 17.19 -6.79
N VAL A 123 40.81 16.96 -8.09
CA VAL A 123 39.71 16.49 -8.93
C VAL A 123 39.66 14.97 -8.82
N MET A 124 38.51 14.42 -8.44
CA MET A 124 38.32 12.97 -8.45
C MET A 124 38.25 12.48 -9.90
N PRO A 125 38.97 11.39 -10.26
CA PRO A 125 38.85 10.81 -11.58
C PRO A 125 37.44 10.23 -11.78
N ARG A 126 37.02 10.17 -13.04
CA ARG A 126 35.80 9.45 -13.42
C ARG A 126 35.97 7.96 -13.16
N VAL A 127 34.96 7.36 -12.53
CA VAL A 127 34.85 5.91 -12.32
C VAL A 127 33.90 5.28 -13.35
N ASN A 128 33.75 3.95 -13.34
CA ASN A 128 32.81 3.30 -14.24
C ASN A 128 31.36 3.56 -13.81
N ASP A 129 30.41 3.43 -14.75
CA ASP A 129 28.98 3.51 -14.42
C ASP A 129 28.60 2.55 -13.28
N ALA A 130 27.75 3.03 -12.37
CA ALA A 130 27.34 2.37 -11.14
C ALA A 130 28.45 2.08 -10.11
N GLU A 131 29.68 2.53 -10.35
CA GLU A 131 30.77 2.45 -9.38
C GLU A 131 30.63 3.57 -8.34
N ALA A 132 30.63 3.19 -7.06
CA ALA A 132 30.59 4.12 -5.94
C ALA A 132 31.94 4.80 -5.73
N PHE A 133 31.96 6.13 -5.57
CA PHE A 133 33.21 6.89 -5.41
C PHE A 133 33.19 7.91 -4.27
N ALA A 134 32.02 8.20 -3.70
CA ALA A 134 31.89 9.17 -2.61
C ALA A 134 30.69 8.89 -1.70
N ASN A 135 30.69 9.47 -0.50
CA ASN A 135 29.54 9.52 0.40
C ASN A 135 29.05 10.97 0.55
N LEU A 136 27.75 11.17 0.41
CA LEU A 136 27.07 12.42 0.69
C LEU A 136 26.60 12.46 2.15
N ILE A 137 26.96 13.54 2.85
CA ILE A 137 26.57 13.77 4.25
C ILE A 137 25.99 15.18 4.37
N ILE A 138 24.79 15.27 4.96
CA ILE A 138 24.06 16.52 5.16
C ILE A 138 23.55 16.54 6.60
N PRO A 139 24.26 17.20 7.54
CA PRO A 139 23.89 17.19 8.96
C PRO A 139 22.46 17.70 9.24
N ARG A 140 21.95 18.60 8.39
CA ARG A 140 20.56 19.08 8.45
C ARG A 140 19.52 17.95 8.37
N PHE A 141 19.84 16.85 7.69
CA PHE A 141 18.95 15.70 7.52
C PHE A 141 19.05 14.68 8.67
N GLY A 142 19.94 14.92 9.64
CA GLY A 142 20.13 14.09 10.82
C GLY A 142 21.55 13.55 10.93
N GLU A 143 21.98 13.25 12.16
CA GLU A 143 23.35 12.83 12.49
C GLU A 143 23.80 11.55 11.77
N ARG A 144 22.85 10.71 11.37
CA ARG A 144 23.09 9.42 10.72
C ARG A 144 22.91 9.43 9.21
N TYR A 145 22.50 10.56 8.64
CA TYR A 145 22.21 10.65 7.22
C TYR A 145 23.51 10.55 6.40
N VAL A 146 23.65 9.45 5.66
CA VAL A 146 24.75 9.22 4.71
C VAL A 146 24.20 8.52 3.47
N ARG A 147 24.58 8.98 2.28
CA ARG A 147 24.16 8.36 1.01
C ARG A 147 25.36 8.16 0.09
N THR A 148 25.59 6.92 -0.34
CA THR A 148 26.62 6.61 -1.34
C THR A 148 26.28 7.24 -2.71
N ILE A 149 27.25 7.95 -3.26
CA ILE A 149 27.26 8.51 -4.61
C ILE A 149 28.00 7.55 -5.55
N ALA A 150 27.37 7.21 -6.67
CA ALA A 150 27.98 6.46 -7.75
C ALA A 150 27.91 7.23 -9.08
N GLU A 151 28.71 6.81 -10.07
CA GLU A 151 28.66 7.39 -11.42
C GLU A 151 27.42 6.91 -12.18
N SER A 152 26.89 7.77 -13.06
CA SER A 152 25.63 7.61 -13.78
C SER A 152 24.37 7.89 -12.95
N VAL A 153 23.28 8.16 -13.66
CA VAL A 153 21.93 8.40 -13.11
C VAL A 153 20.95 7.33 -13.59
N ASP A 154 21.45 6.16 -13.97
CA ASP A 154 20.62 5.02 -14.35
C ASP A 154 19.71 4.59 -13.19
N VAL A 155 18.44 4.41 -13.51
CA VAL A 155 17.41 4.16 -12.50
C VAL A 155 17.60 2.79 -11.86
N ALA A 156 17.92 1.76 -12.64
CA ALA A 156 17.95 0.39 -12.15
C ALA A 156 19.23 0.09 -11.37
N THR A 157 20.37 0.58 -11.84
CA THR A 157 21.68 0.24 -11.29
C THR A 157 22.14 1.21 -10.21
N VAL A 158 21.75 2.49 -10.28
CA VAL A 158 22.22 3.54 -9.36
C VAL A 158 21.12 4.04 -8.42
N LEU A 159 20.01 4.55 -8.96
CA LEU A 159 19.03 5.30 -8.17
C LEU A 159 18.08 4.40 -7.36
N ASN A 160 17.70 3.23 -7.87
CA ASN A 160 16.84 2.25 -7.19
C ASN A 160 17.64 1.18 -6.43
N ASN A 161 18.89 1.48 -6.08
CA ASN A 161 19.78 0.53 -5.43
C ASN A 161 19.77 0.78 -3.91
N THR A 162 20.13 -0.24 -3.13
CA THR A 162 20.23 -0.16 -1.67
C THR A 162 21.66 0.13 -1.20
N ALA A 163 22.65 -0.09 -2.07
CA ALA A 163 24.06 0.22 -1.83
C ALA A 163 24.44 1.61 -2.35
N THR A 164 23.88 1.99 -3.50
CA THR A 164 23.96 3.34 -4.09
C THR A 164 22.59 3.97 -4.06
N SER A 165 22.50 5.29 -3.94
CA SER A 165 21.19 5.96 -3.85
C SER A 165 21.22 7.38 -4.43
N VAL A 166 22.41 7.83 -4.79
CA VAL A 166 22.70 9.11 -5.39
C VAL A 166 23.59 8.85 -6.61
N GLY A 167 23.25 9.45 -7.75
CA GLY A 167 23.98 9.29 -9.01
C GLY A 167 24.59 10.60 -9.48
N HIS A 168 25.83 10.60 -9.93
CA HIS A 168 26.46 11.74 -10.60
C HIS A 168 26.04 11.77 -12.08
N TYR A 169 25.69 12.97 -12.58
CA TYR A 169 25.36 13.14 -14.00
C TYR A 169 26.64 13.05 -14.87
N PRO A 170 26.71 12.11 -15.83
CA PRO A 170 27.95 11.89 -16.59
C PRO A 170 28.44 13.11 -17.38
N ASN A 171 27.53 14.00 -17.79
CA ASN A 171 27.86 15.18 -18.58
C ASN A 171 28.12 16.44 -17.72
N THR A 172 28.29 16.28 -16.41
CA THR A 172 28.63 17.38 -15.51
C THR A 172 30.08 17.31 -15.03
N ASN A 173 30.56 18.38 -14.41
CA ASN A 173 31.94 18.45 -13.95
C ASN A 173 32.23 17.41 -12.86
N LEU A 174 33.46 16.93 -12.83
CA LEU A 174 33.90 15.97 -11.81
C LEU A 174 33.94 16.63 -10.42
N LEU A 175 33.87 15.82 -9.37
CA LEU A 175 34.00 16.31 -8.00
C LEU A 175 35.36 16.98 -7.80
N GLY A 176 35.35 18.25 -7.38
CA GLY A 176 36.55 19.08 -7.22
C GLY A 176 36.95 19.88 -8.48
N GLU A 177 36.38 19.58 -9.64
CA GLU A 177 36.60 20.35 -10.86
C GLU A 177 35.86 21.70 -10.79
N PHE A 178 36.43 22.73 -11.42
CA PHE A 178 35.76 24.02 -11.54
C PHE A 178 34.55 23.90 -12.47
N GLY A 179 33.36 24.21 -11.94
CA GLY A 179 32.11 24.18 -12.68
C GLY A 179 30.96 23.65 -11.84
N ASN A 180 30.12 22.80 -12.43
CA ASN A 180 28.94 22.25 -11.78
C ASN A 180 29.05 20.72 -11.66
N PHE A 181 29.28 20.22 -10.45
CA PHE A 181 29.13 18.80 -10.11
C PHE A 181 27.68 18.55 -9.73
N ALA A 182 26.94 17.79 -10.55
CA ALA A 182 25.51 17.58 -10.35
C ALA A 182 25.21 16.13 -9.98
N ILE A 183 24.29 15.96 -9.03
CA ILE A 183 23.84 14.66 -8.54
C ILE A 183 22.32 14.54 -8.54
N ALA A 184 21.81 13.32 -8.69
CA ALA A 184 20.41 12.98 -8.64
C ALA A 184 20.14 11.97 -7.52
N GLY A 185 18.94 12.03 -6.95
CA GLY A 185 18.47 11.11 -5.92
C GLY A 185 16.96 11.21 -5.78
N HIS A 186 16.31 10.13 -5.35
CA HIS A 186 14.86 10.08 -5.20
C HIS A 186 14.38 10.99 -4.07
N ARG A 187 13.30 11.75 -4.31
CA ARG A 187 12.58 12.47 -3.25
C ARG A 187 11.65 11.55 -2.46
N THR A 188 11.08 10.57 -3.13
CA THR A 188 10.17 9.58 -2.56
C THR A 188 10.54 8.23 -3.15
N THR A 189 10.26 7.12 -2.47
CA THR A 189 10.66 5.76 -2.86
C THR A 189 12.17 5.50 -2.71
N TYR A 190 12.55 4.22 -2.64
CA TYR A 190 13.94 3.75 -2.66
C TYR A 190 14.85 4.43 -1.62
N GLY A 191 14.32 4.60 -0.40
CA GLY A 191 15.06 5.21 0.71
C GLY A 191 15.11 6.75 0.68
N ALA A 192 14.46 7.36 -0.33
CA ALA A 192 14.23 8.79 -0.45
C ALA A 192 15.49 9.62 -0.14
N ALA A 193 16.58 9.36 -0.87
CA ALA A 193 17.86 10.03 -0.65
C ALA A 193 17.72 11.55 -0.53
N PHE A 194 16.88 12.20 -1.34
CA PHE A 194 16.59 13.63 -1.28
C PHE A 194 15.19 13.95 -0.74
N GLY A 195 14.61 13.09 0.10
CA GLY A 195 13.29 13.28 0.68
C GLY A 195 13.15 14.49 1.58
N TRP A 196 14.26 15.03 2.08
CA TRP A 196 14.31 16.22 2.95
C TRP A 196 15.01 17.41 2.31
N VAL A 197 15.21 17.42 0.98
CA VAL A 197 15.92 18.53 0.29
C VAL A 197 15.27 19.89 0.53
N ASP A 198 13.96 19.92 0.79
CA ASP A 198 13.17 21.09 1.15
C ASP A 198 13.48 21.65 2.55
N ASN A 199 14.16 20.88 3.41
CA ASN A 199 14.60 21.34 4.74
C ASN A 199 15.92 22.11 4.71
N LEU A 200 16.63 22.15 3.57
CA LEU A 200 17.88 22.90 3.43
C LEU A 200 17.66 24.40 3.61
N ARG A 201 18.59 25.04 4.32
CA ARG A 201 18.61 26.49 4.55
C ARG A 201 19.92 27.07 4.05
N VAL A 202 19.87 28.31 3.56
CA VAL A 202 21.05 29.04 3.09
C VAL A 202 22.16 28.97 4.15
N GLY A 203 23.34 28.53 3.73
CA GLY A 203 24.52 28.35 4.59
C GLY A 203 24.70 26.94 5.16
N ASP A 204 23.69 26.07 5.05
CA ASP A 204 23.80 24.66 5.43
C ASP A 204 24.95 23.99 4.67
N ARG A 205 25.71 23.17 5.39
CA ARG A 205 26.90 22.52 4.85
C ARG A 205 26.52 21.17 4.24
N ILE A 206 27.08 20.91 3.06
CA ILE A 206 26.94 19.65 2.34
C ILE A 206 28.35 19.08 2.20
N TYR A 207 28.54 17.86 2.71
CA TYR A 207 29.83 17.20 2.71
C TYR A 207 29.83 16.07 1.71
N ILE A 208 30.92 15.97 0.97
CA ILE A 208 31.19 14.82 0.13
C ILE A 208 32.50 14.21 0.60
N GLU A 209 32.41 13.03 1.19
CA GLU A 209 33.55 12.24 1.66
C GLU A 209 34.02 11.33 0.53
N THR A 210 35.34 11.25 0.35
CA THR A 210 36.01 10.38 -0.62
C THR A 210 37.24 9.76 0.03
N GLU A 211 37.86 8.80 -0.65
CA GLU A 211 39.18 8.27 -0.27
C GLU A 211 40.26 9.38 -0.17
N LYS A 212 40.15 10.46 -0.97
CA LYS A 212 41.12 11.57 -0.94
C LYS A 212 40.88 12.55 0.19
N GLY A 213 39.70 12.53 0.81
CA GLY A 213 39.29 13.44 1.88
C GLY A 213 37.91 14.06 1.62
N TRP A 214 37.70 15.24 2.18
CA TRP A 214 36.40 15.88 2.29
C TRP A 214 36.28 17.11 1.38
N TYR A 215 35.16 17.20 0.68
CA TYR A 215 34.73 18.38 -0.07
C TYR A 215 33.56 19.01 0.68
N ILE A 216 33.61 20.33 0.89
CA ILE A 216 32.59 21.05 1.65
C ILE A 216 31.94 22.09 0.75
N TYR A 217 30.64 21.91 0.54
CA TYR A 217 29.77 22.84 -0.16
C TYR A 217 28.84 23.54 0.84
N ARG A 218 28.26 24.65 0.40
CA ARG A 218 27.22 25.36 1.16
C ARG A 218 25.99 25.54 0.28
N PHE A 219 24.83 25.24 0.84
CA PHE A 219 23.56 25.53 0.20
C PHE A 219 23.35 27.05 0.10
N ARG A 220 22.81 27.50 -1.04
CA ARG A 220 22.62 28.92 -1.37
C ARG A 220 21.27 29.13 -2.04
#